data_AF-A0A7J8A2R4-F1
#
_entry.id   AF-A0A7J8A2R4-F1
#
_cell.length_a   1.000
_cell.length_b   1.000
_cell.length_c   1.000
_cell.angle_alpha   90.00
_cell.angle_beta   90.00
_cell.angle_gamma   90.00
#
_symmetry.space_group_name_H-M   'P 1'
#
loop_
_entity.id
_entity.type
_entity.pdbx_description
1 polymer ?
#
loop_
_entity_poly.entity_id
_entity_poly.type
_entity_poly.pdbx_seq_one_letter_code
_entity_poly.pdbx_strand_id
1 'polypeptide(L)'
;MDRDLLRQSLNYHGPSLLALLRSEQQDNPHFRSLLGSTAEPARGPPPQPPGPGRKEKKADNAEIQKFISKKADLLFALSWKSDAPATSEVHEDGEDSYAVMPPLEQFMDIPSMDRRELFFRDIERGDIVIGRISSIREFGFFMVLICLGSGIMRDISHLEITALCPLRDVPSHSNHGDPLSYYQTGDIIRAGIKDIDRYHEKLAVSLYSSSLPPHLSGIKLGVISSEELPLYYRRSVELNSNSLESYDNIMQSSLGFANPGVVEFLLGKLGIDESNPPSLMRGLQSKNFSEDDFASALRKKQSASWALKCVKIGVDYFKVGRHVDAMNEYNKALEIDKQNVEALVARGALYATKGSLNKAIEDFELALENCPTHRNARKYLCQTLVERGGQ
;
A
#
# COMPACT_ATOMS: atom_id res chain seq x y z
N MET A 1 6.09 6.22 -20.13
CA MET A 1 5.00 5.25 -19.99
C MET A 1 5.32 4.03 -20.82
N ASP A 2 4.91 2.85 -20.36
CA ASP A 2 4.97 1.61 -21.10
C ASP A 2 3.82 1.58 -22.13
N ARG A 3 4.19 1.75 -23.40
CA ARG A 3 3.23 1.81 -24.51
C ARG A 3 2.69 0.42 -24.87
N ASP A 4 3.46 -0.63 -24.59
CA ASP A 4 3.07 -1.99 -24.93
C ASP A 4 2.01 -2.49 -23.95
N LEU A 5 2.16 -2.20 -22.66
CA LEU A 5 1.13 -2.46 -21.65
C LEU A 5 -0.18 -1.73 -21.96
N LEU A 6 -0.11 -0.43 -22.28
CA LEU A 6 -1.29 0.33 -22.68
C LEU A 6 -2.00 -0.29 -23.90
N ARG A 7 -1.22 -0.70 -24.91
CA ARG A 7 -1.76 -1.35 -26.12
C ARG A 7 -2.43 -2.68 -25.78
N GLN A 8 -1.83 -3.49 -24.91
CA GLN A 8 -2.41 -4.76 -24.46
C GLN A 8 -3.74 -4.52 -23.72
N SER A 9 -3.80 -3.54 -22.81
CA SER A 9 -5.04 -3.18 -22.11
C SER A 9 -6.13 -2.69 -23.07
N LEU A 10 -5.77 -1.88 -24.07
CA LEU A 10 -6.71 -1.42 -25.11
C LEU A 10 -7.20 -2.57 -26.00
N ASN A 11 -6.34 -3.52 -26.33
CA ASN A 11 -6.74 -4.70 -27.11
C ASN A 11 -7.71 -5.60 -26.33
N TYR A 12 -7.55 -5.68 -25.00
CA TYR A 12 -8.41 -6.49 -24.14
C TYR A 12 -9.80 -5.85 -23.92
N HIS A 13 -9.82 -4.60 -23.45
CA HIS A 13 -11.08 -3.87 -23.14
C HIS A 13 -11.75 -3.23 -24.36
N GLY A 14 -11.03 -3.12 -25.47
CA GLY A 14 -11.56 -2.62 -26.74
C GLY A 14 -11.99 -1.15 -26.70
N PRO A 15 -13.05 -0.78 -27.47
CA PRO A 15 -13.40 0.62 -27.71
C PRO A 15 -13.96 1.35 -26.49
N SER A 16 -14.51 0.63 -25.50
CA SER A 16 -15.07 1.22 -24.28
C SER A 16 -14.00 1.94 -23.46
N LEU A 17 -12.88 1.26 -23.17
CA LEU A 17 -11.75 1.86 -22.46
C LEU A 17 -11.13 3.01 -23.25
N LEU A 18 -11.03 2.87 -24.57
CA LEU A 18 -10.49 3.91 -25.44
C LEU A 18 -11.34 5.19 -25.40
N ALA A 19 -12.67 5.07 -25.34
CA ALA A 19 -13.58 6.20 -25.16
C ALA A 19 -13.36 6.90 -23.81
N LEU A 20 -13.23 6.13 -22.72
CA LEU A 20 -12.95 6.66 -21.39
C LEU A 20 -11.58 7.39 -21.34
N LEU A 21 -10.54 6.81 -21.93
CA LEU A 21 -9.22 7.45 -22.02
C LEU A 21 -9.28 8.76 -22.82
N ARG A 22 -10.04 8.82 -23.91
CA ARG A 22 -10.23 10.06 -24.67
C ARG A 22 -10.98 11.14 -23.87
N SER A 23 -11.99 10.75 -23.11
CA SER A 23 -12.68 11.67 -22.19
C SER A 23 -11.70 12.26 -21.17
N GLU A 24 -10.90 11.40 -20.55
CA GLU A 24 -9.89 11.82 -19.56
C GLU A 24 -8.81 12.73 -20.18
N GLN A 25 -8.50 12.58 -21.49
CA GLN A 25 -7.57 13.47 -22.22
C GLN A 25 -8.13 14.85 -22.48
N GLN A 26 -9.44 14.94 -22.67
CA GLN A 26 -10.10 16.22 -22.81
C GLN A 26 -10.06 16.99 -21.50
N ASP A 27 -10.29 16.30 -20.39
CA ASP A 27 -10.34 16.91 -19.05
C ASP A 27 -8.94 17.25 -18.52
N ASN A 28 -7.90 16.48 -18.91
CA ASN A 28 -6.53 16.65 -18.42
C ASN A 28 -5.55 16.90 -19.58
N PRO A 29 -5.21 18.15 -19.93
CA PRO A 29 -4.33 18.45 -21.07
C PRO A 29 -2.88 17.93 -20.91
N HIS A 30 -2.44 17.65 -19.68
CA HIS A 30 -1.15 16.98 -19.40
C HIS A 30 -1.17 15.48 -19.76
N PHE A 31 -2.35 14.88 -19.89
CA PHE A 31 -2.60 13.49 -20.32
C PHE A 31 -2.40 13.28 -21.84
N ARG A 32 -2.14 14.36 -22.60
CA ARG A 32 -1.99 14.35 -24.07
C ARG A 32 -0.84 13.48 -24.60
N SER A 33 0.14 13.10 -23.79
CA SER A 33 1.25 12.27 -24.27
C SER A 33 0.90 10.78 -24.46
N LEU A 34 -0.26 10.35 -23.97
CA LEU A 34 -0.62 8.93 -23.83
C LEU A 34 -1.19 8.31 -25.12
N LEU A 35 -2.11 9.00 -25.82
CA LEU A 35 -2.65 8.59 -27.12
C LEU A 35 -2.00 9.44 -28.22
N GLY A 36 -0.80 9.06 -28.66
CA GLY A 36 -0.29 9.54 -29.94
C GLY A 36 -1.28 9.18 -31.06
N SER A 37 -1.15 9.80 -32.24
CA SER A 37 -2.00 9.55 -33.42
C SER A 37 -2.04 8.07 -33.89
N THR A 38 -1.27 7.19 -33.25
CA THR A 38 -1.13 5.76 -33.52
C THR A 38 -1.87 4.86 -32.53
N ALA A 39 -2.66 5.41 -31.59
CA ALA A 39 -3.47 4.62 -30.66
C ALA A 39 -4.82 4.18 -31.27
N GLU A 40 -4.84 3.87 -32.56
CA GLU A 40 -5.89 3.04 -33.12
C GLU A 40 -5.53 1.57 -32.86
N PRO A 41 -6.49 0.71 -32.46
CA PRO A 41 -6.24 -0.72 -32.47
C PRO A 41 -5.77 -1.09 -33.88
N ALA A 42 -4.62 -1.78 -33.98
CA ALA A 42 -4.14 -2.21 -35.28
C ALA A 42 -5.26 -3.00 -35.97
N ARG A 43 -5.63 -2.60 -37.18
CA ARG A 43 -6.37 -3.46 -38.11
C ARG A 43 -5.45 -4.64 -38.46
N GLY A 44 -5.27 -5.55 -37.52
CA GLY A 44 -4.68 -6.87 -37.77
C GLY A 44 -5.62 -7.69 -38.63
N PRO A 45 -5.12 -8.79 -39.23
CA PRO A 45 -5.97 -9.70 -40.00
C PRO A 45 -7.16 -10.14 -39.14
N PRO A 46 -8.34 -10.37 -39.76
CA PRO A 46 -9.56 -10.66 -39.03
C PRO A 46 -9.32 -11.82 -38.05
N PRO A 47 -9.90 -11.76 -36.83
CA PRO A 47 -9.83 -12.90 -35.92
C PRO A 47 -10.32 -14.13 -36.68
N GLN A 48 -9.58 -15.24 -36.59
CA GLN A 48 -10.03 -16.53 -37.13
C GLN A 48 -11.46 -16.76 -36.65
N PRO A 49 -12.35 -17.25 -37.54
CA PRO A 49 -13.75 -17.46 -37.17
C PRO A 49 -13.80 -18.32 -35.90
N PRO A 50 -14.63 -17.97 -34.91
CA PRO A 50 -14.73 -18.75 -33.70
C PRO A 50 -15.12 -20.18 -34.10
N GLY A 51 -14.30 -21.16 -33.68
CA GLY A 51 -14.74 -22.54 -33.63
C GLY A 51 -16.10 -22.61 -32.90
N PRO A 52 -16.98 -23.56 -33.26
CA PRO A 52 -18.36 -23.56 -32.82
C PRO A 52 -18.40 -23.68 -31.29
N GLY A 53 -18.58 -22.55 -30.59
CA GLY A 53 -18.61 -22.49 -29.13
C GLY A 53 -18.25 -21.15 -28.48
N ARG A 54 -17.43 -20.28 -29.10
CA ARG A 54 -16.95 -19.06 -28.42
C ARG A 54 -17.78 -17.80 -28.75
N LYS A 55 -18.90 -17.64 -28.06
CA LYS A 55 -19.47 -16.32 -27.72
C LYS A 55 -19.44 -16.18 -26.21
N GLU A 56 -18.25 -16.06 -25.64
CA GLU A 56 -18.12 -15.68 -24.23
C GLU A 56 -18.60 -14.22 -24.11
N LYS A 57 -19.72 -14.02 -23.42
CA LYS A 57 -20.19 -12.70 -23.01
C LYS A 57 -19.16 -12.14 -22.04
N LYS A 58 -18.24 -11.32 -22.54
CA LYS A 58 -17.27 -10.59 -21.71
C LYS A 58 -18.06 -9.73 -20.71
N ALA A 59 -17.92 -10.03 -19.42
CA ALA A 59 -18.46 -9.19 -18.37
C ALA A 59 -17.64 -7.89 -18.33
N ASP A 60 -18.18 -6.83 -18.93
CA ASP A 60 -17.59 -5.50 -18.89
C ASP A 60 -17.72 -4.92 -17.47
N ASN A 61 -16.70 -5.13 -16.63
CA ASN A 61 -16.63 -4.40 -15.36
C ASN A 61 -16.26 -2.93 -15.65
N ALA A 62 -17.30 -2.10 -15.80
CA ALA A 62 -17.17 -0.68 -16.10
C ALA A 62 -16.38 0.09 -15.02
N GLU A 63 -16.36 -0.39 -13.78
CA GLU A 63 -15.64 0.24 -12.67
C GLU A 63 -14.13 0.05 -12.83
N ILE A 64 -13.69 -1.15 -13.22
CA ILE A 64 -12.28 -1.42 -13.55
C ILE A 64 -11.85 -0.59 -14.76
N GLN A 65 -12.68 -0.49 -15.80
CA GLN A 65 -12.35 0.33 -16.97
C GLN A 65 -12.23 1.82 -16.62
N LYS A 66 -13.14 2.34 -15.78
CA LYS A 66 -13.06 3.71 -15.24
C LYS A 66 -11.82 3.89 -14.36
N PHE A 67 -11.45 2.89 -13.57
CA PHE A 67 -10.24 2.93 -12.76
C PHE A 67 -8.99 3.00 -13.64
N ILE A 68 -8.87 2.10 -14.63
CA ILE A 68 -7.75 2.10 -15.58
C ILE A 68 -7.66 3.44 -16.28
N SER A 69 -8.77 3.98 -16.79
CA SER A 69 -8.76 5.30 -17.44
C SER A 69 -8.35 6.41 -16.46
N LYS A 70 -8.85 6.33 -15.21
CA LYS A 70 -8.56 7.32 -14.17
C LYS A 70 -7.16 7.22 -13.56
N LYS A 71 -6.41 6.14 -13.78
CA LYS A 71 -5.08 5.96 -13.19
C LYS A 71 -4.02 5.57 -14.22
N ALA A 72 -4.34 5.67 -15.50
CA ALA A 72 -3.46 5.31 -16.61
C ALA A 72 -2.05 5.94 -16.50
N ASP A 73 -1.94 7.19 -16.03
CA ASP A 73 -0.65 7.86 -15.83
C ASP A 73 0.25 7.16 -14.82
N LEU A 74 -0.33 6.55 -13.79
CA LEU A 74 0.38 5.80 -12.75
C LEU A 74 0.59 4.35 -13.18
N LEU A 75 -0.49 3.69 -13.63
CA LEU A 75 -0.50 2.28 -14.02
C LEU A 75 0.44 1.97 -15.19
N PHE A 76 0.56 2.89 -16.14
CA PHE A 76 1.44 2.73 -17.30
C PHE A 76 2.73 3.53 -17.18
N ALA A 77 3.09 4.06 -16.01
CA ALA A 77 4.39 4.71 -15.81
C ALA A 77 5.53 3.69 -15.92
N LEU A 78 6.67 4.08 -16.51
CA LEU A 78 7.83 3.19 -16.66
C LEU A 78 8.58 2.94 -15.33
N SER A 79 8.37 3.81 -14.34
CA SER A 79 9.20 3.87 -13.15
C SER A 79 8.40 4.15 -11.89
N TRP A 80 7.10 3.85 -11.89
CA TRP A 80 6.33 4.04 -10.67
C TRP A 80 6.68 2.94 -9.67
N LYS A 81 7.20 3.36 -8.52
CA LYS A 81 7.41 2.54 -7.34
C LYS A 81 6.64 3.23 -6.24
N SER A 82 5.63 2.55 -5.69
CA SER A 82 5.04 3.05 -4.46
C SER A 82 6.09 2.94 -3.36
N ASP A 83 6.32 4.04 -2.62
CA ASP A 83 7.08 4.02 -1.37
C ASP A 83 6.27 3.39 -0.23
N ALA A 84 5.00 3.02 -0.47
CA ALA A 84 4.24 2.23 0.47
C ALA A 84 4.96 0.89 0.68
N PRO A 85 5.24 0.50 1.93
CA PRO A 85 5.66 -0.87 2.19
C PRO A 85 4.60 -1.76 1.56
N ALA A 86 5.01 -2.67 0.67
CA ALA A 86 4.10 -3.59 -0.01
C ALA A 86 3.05 -4.05 1.00
N THR A 87 1.84 -3.50 0.87
CA THR A 87 0.82 -3.64 1.91
C THR A 87 0.47 -5.11 1.95
N SER A 88 1.03 -5.78 2.95
CA SER A 88 0.65 -7.10 3.46
C SER A 88 0.29 -8.09 2.36
N GLU A 89 1.27 -8.81 1.86
CA GLU A 89 1.05 -10.02 1.05
C GLU A 89 0.33 -11.12 1.83
N VAL A 90 0.16 -10.98 3.14
CA VAL A 90 -0.40 -12.05 3.99
C VAL A 90 -1.30 -11.52 5.11
N HIS A 91 -2.13 -10.53 4.82
CA HIS A 91 -3.46 -10.60 5.41
C HIS A 91 -4.24 -11.61 4.58
N GLU A 92 -5.03 -12.46 5.24
CA GLU A 92 -6.11 -13.22 4.61
C GLU A 92 -7.02 -12.20 3.91
N ASP A 93 -6.62 -11.76 2.71
CA ASP A 93 -7.45 -11.00 1.83
C ASP A 93 -8.65 -11.92 1.61
N GLY A 94 -9.76 -11.60 2.28
CA GLY A 94 -10.97 -12.38 2.17
C GLY A 94 -11.22 -12.63 0.69
N GLU A 95 -11.59 -13.86 0.34
CA GLU A 95 -11.74 -14.34 -1.05
C GLU A 95 -12.61 -13.41 -1.92
N ASP A 96 -13.34 -12.50 -1.26
CA ASP A 96 -14.26 -11.49 -1.77
C ASP A 96 -13.63 -10.12 -2.10
N SER A 97 -12.36 -9.86 -1.76
CA SER A 97 -11.76 -8.51 -1.92
C SER A 97 -11.36 -8.19 -3.37
N TYR A 98 -10.65 -9.13 -4.00
CA TYR A 98 -10.25 -9.07 -5.40
C TYR A 98 -10.04 -10.48 -5.98
N ALA A 99 -9.96 -10.59 -7.29
CA ALA A 99 -9.77 -11.87 -7.97
C ALA A 99 -8.36 -12.44 -7.75
N VAL A 100 -8.23 -13.46 -6.89
CA VAL A 100 -6.96 -14.17 -6.69
C VAL A 100 -6.76 -15.22 -7.81
N MET A 101 -5.85 -14.94 -8.74
CA MET A 101 -5.61 -15.80 -9.89
C MET A 101 -4.49 -16.83 -9.62
N PRO A 102 -4.55 -18.03 -10.24
CA PRO A 102 -3.38 -18.89 -10.37
C PRO A 102 -2.22 -18.16 -11.09
N PRO A 103 -0.98 -18.61 -10.92
CA PRO A 103 0.17 -18.00 -11.59
C PRO A 103 -0.04 -17.98 -13.10
N LEU A 104 0.24 -16.84 -13.73
CA LEU A 104 -0.05 -16.63 -15.16
C LEU A 104 0.65 -17.67 -16.06
N GLU A 105 1.80 -18.17 -15.61
CA GLU A 105 2.58 -19.21 -16.28
C GLU A 105 1.87 -20.56 -16.44
N GLN A 106 0.74 -20.81 -15.77
CA GLN A 106 -0.10 -21.99 -16.04
C GLN A 106 -0.95 -21.84 -17.30
N PHE A 107 -1.21 -20.60 -17.71
CA PHE A 107 -1.97 -20.28 -18.93
C PHE A 107 -1.06 -19.97 -20.12
N MET A 108 0.24 -19.88 -19.87
CA MET A 108 1.28 -19.68 -20.86
C MET A 108 2.02 -21.01 -20.99
N ASP A 109 2.20 -21.53 -22.21
CA ASP A 109 2.92 -22.79 -22.45
C ASP A 109 4.44 -22.61 -22.18
N ILE A 110 4.83 -22.36 -20.92
CA ILE A 110 6.21 -22.09 -20.52
C ILE A 110 6.92 -23.40 -20.15
N PRO A 111 8.08 -23.70 -20.76
CA PRO A 111 8.89 -24.86 -20.43
C PRO A 111 9.25 -24.94 -18.93
N SER A 112 9.35 -26.15 -18.40
CA SER A 112 9.71 -26.39 -16.98
C SER A 112 11.10 -25.84 -16.61
N MET A 113 12.05 -25.85 -17.55
CA MET A 113 13.39 -25.31 -17.33
C MET A 113 13.35 -23.80 -17.07
N ASP A 114 12.61 -23.06 -17.89
CA ASP A 114 12.48 -21.60 -17.75
C ASP A 114 11.77 -21.24 -16.45
N ARG A 115 10.71 -21.98 -16.08
CA ARG A 115 10.02 -21.79 -14.79
C ARG A 115 10.94 -22.01 -13.61
N ARG A 116 11.81 -23.02 -13.67
CA ARG A 116 12.79 -23.31 -12.62
C ARG A 116 13.83 -22.19 -12.50
N GLU A 117 14.33 -21.68 -13.62
CA GLU A 117 15.25 -20.54 -13.63
C GLU A 117 14.60 -19.27 -13.04
N LEU A 118 13.36 -18.97 -13.46
CA LEU A 118 12.59 -17.83 -12.95
C LEU A 118 12.33 -17.94 -11.45
N PHE A 119 12.04 -19.14 -10.95
CA PHE A 119 11.87 -19.38 -9.51
C PHE A 119 13.15 -19.05 -8.73
N PHE A 120 14.32 -19.57 -9.13
CA PHE A 120 15.58 -19.30 -8.41
C PHE A 120 16.06 -17.85 -8.56
N ARG A 121 15.68 -17.18 -9.65
CA ARG A 121 15.92 -15.75 -9.83
C ARG A 121 15.12 -14.90 -8.84
N ASP A 122 13.85 -15.25 -8.63
CA ASP A 122 12.90 -14.42 -7.90
C ASP A 122 12.81 -14.72 -6.41
N ILE A 123 13.10 -15.95 -5.98
CA ILE A 123 13.03 -16.33 -4.57
C ILE A 123 14.07 -15.55 -3.74
N GLU A 124 13.65 -15.00 -2.61
CA GLU A 124 14.45 -14.23 -1.68
C GLU A 124 14.47 -14.83 -0.27
N ARG A 125 15.46 -14.41 0.53
CA ARG A 125 15.54 -14.82 1.94
C ARG A 125 14.40 -14.15 2.71
N GLY A 126 13.69 -14.94 3.50
CA GLY A 126 12.50 -14.50 4.23
C GLY A 126 11.18 -14.81 3.55
N ASP A 127 11.20 -15.28 2.30
CA ASP A 127 10.00 -15.75 1.62
C ASP A 127 9.45 -17.02 2.27
N ILE A 128 8.13 -17.14 2.28
CA ILE A 128 7.44 -18.31 2.81
C ILE A 128 7.25 -19.32 1.70
N VAL A 129 7.59 -20.57 1.98
CA VAL A 129 7.39 -21.71 1.09
C VAL A 129 6.58 -22.79 1.77
N ILE A 130 5.81 -23.53 0.98
CA ILE A 130 5.00 -24.65 1.42
C ILE A 130 5.38 -25.89 0.61
N GLY A 131 5.59 -27.01 1.30
CA GLY A 131 5.96 -28.26 0.67
C GLY A 131 5.62 -29.48 1.50
N ARG A 132 5.75 -30.66 0.92
CA ARG A 132 5.54 -31.95 1.59
C ARG A 132 6.86 -32.58 2.00
N ILE A 133 6.94 -33.12 3.21
CA ILE A 133 8.12 -33.85 3.67
C ILE A 133 8.32 -35.09 2.81
N SER A 134 9.51 -35.21 2.21
CA SER A 134 9.90 -36.35 1.38
C SER A 134 10.76 -37.36 2.12
N SER A 135 11.66 -36.90 2.99
CA SER A 135 12.56 -37.76 3.75
C SER A 135 13.01 -37.08 5.05
N ILE A 136 12.96 -37.81 6.16
CA ILE A 136 13.45 -37.37 7.47
C ILE A 136 14.78 -38.07 7.75
N ARG A 137 15.79 -37.33 8.19
CA ARG A 137 17.13 -37.83 8.55
C ARG A 137 17.58 -37.22 9.88
N GLU A 138 18.64 -37.76 10.47
CA GLU A 138 19.16 -37.29 11.77
C GLU A 138 19.55 -35.79 11.78
N PHE A 139 19.98 -35.25 10.64
CA PHE A 139 20.40 -33.85 10.54
C PHE A 139 19.27 -32.88 10.13
N GLY A 140 18.03 -33.36 9.98
CA GLY A 140 16.89 -32.59 9.50
C GLY A 140 16.05 -33.34 8.49
N PHE A 141 15.09 -32.65 7.87
CA PHE A 141 14.22 -33.26 6.86
C PHE A 141 14.29 -32.52 5.52
N PHE A 142 14.09 -33.27 4.46
CA PHE A 142 13.88 -32.76 3.11
C PHE A 142 12.39 -32.65 2.85
N MET A 143 12.01 -31.57 2.16
CA MET A 143 10.66 -31.36 1.67
C MET A 143 10.69 -31.00 0.20
N VAL A 144 9.71 -31.51 -0.56
CA VAL A 144 9.46 -31.09 -1.94
C VAL A 144 8.50 -29.92 -1.90
N LEU A 145 8.91 -28.80 -2.48
CA LEU A 145 8.11 -27.58 -2.54
C LEU A 145 6.94 -27.77 -3.50
N ILE A 146 5.80 -27.23 -3.10
CA ILE A 146 4.53 -27.35 -3.82
C ILE A 146 4.04 -25.97 -4.24
N CYS A 147 4.12 -25.00 -3.33
CA CYS A 147 3.67 -23.64 -3.59
C CYS A 147 4.41 -22.62 -2.71
N LEU A 148 4.30 -21.35 -3.07
CA LEU A 148 4.81 -20.20 -2.34
C LEU A 148 3.73 -19.63 -1.40
N GLY A 149 4.13 -19.18 -0.21
CA GLY A 149 3.25 -18.52 0.75
C GLY A 149 3.39 -16.99 0.78
N SER A 150 4.48 -16.45 0.22
CA SER A 150 4.72 -15.01 0.04
C SER A 150 5.65 -14.78 -1.15
N GLY A 151 5.87 -13.51 -1.49
CA GLY A 151 6.70 -13.11 -2.63
C GLY A 151 5.99 -13.29 -3.97
N ILE A 152 6.78 -13.40 -5.03
CA ILE A 152 6.26 -13.56 -6.40
C ILE A 152 5.71 -14.96 -6.57
N MET A 153 4.38 -15.08 -6.67
CA MET A 153 3.70 -16.36 -6.87
C MET A 153 4.06 -17.00 -8.22
N ARG A 154 4.57 -18.23 -8.15
CA ARG A 154 5.06 -19.06 -9.26
C ARG A 154 4.45 -20.46 -9.18
N ASP A 155 4.25 -21.12 -10.31
CA ASP A 155 3.87 -22.52 -10.39
C ASP A 155 5.11 -23.43 -10.34
N ILE A 156 5.37 -23.95 -9.15
CA ILE A 156 6.49 -24.84 -8.86
C ILE A 156 6.08 -26.30 -8.63
N SER A 157 4.79 -26.59 -8.70
CA SER A 157 4.20 -27.88 -8.29
C SER A 157 4.78 -29.09 -9.04
N HIS A 158 5.20 -28.87 -10.30
CA HIS A 158 5.74 -29.90 -11.19
C HIS A 158 7.27 -29.83 -11.36
N LEU A 159 7.97 -28.94 -10.64
CA LEU A 159 9.41 -28.73 -10.80
C LEU A 159 10.28 -29.59 -9.87
N GLU A 160 9.65 -30.33 -8.95
CA GLU A 160 10.30 -31.23 -7.97
C GLU A 160 11.44 -30.55 -7.19
N ILE A 161 11.24 -29.28 -6.84
CA ILE A 161 12.26 -28.49 -6.11
C ILE A 161 12.30 -28.96 -4.67
N THR A 162 13.49 -29.31 -4.18
CA THR A 162 13.70 -29.78 -2.82
C THR A 162 14.33 -28.72 -1.93
N ALA A 163 13.82 -28.59 -0.70
CA ALA A 163 14.40 -27.77 0.34
C ALA A 163 14.80 -28.61 1.56
N LEU A 164 15.90 -28.23 2.22
CA LEU A 164 16.39 -28.84 3.45
C LEU A 164 16.03 -27.98 4.66
N CYS A 165 15.31 -28.54 5.62
CA CYS A 165 15.17 -27.97 6.95
C CYS A 165 16.17 -28.67 7.89
N PRO A 166 17.29 -28.02 8.26
CA PRO A 166 18.26 -28.63 9.16
C PRO A 166 17.70 -28.69 10.59
N LEU A 167 18.13 -29.67 11.39
CA LEU A 167 17.63 -29.91 12.75
C LEU A 167 17.68 -28.66 13.65
N ARG A 168 18.73 -27.83 13.49
CA ARG A 168 18.91 -26.56 14.22
C ARG A 168 17.82 -25.51 13.95
N ASP A 169 17.06 -25.69 12.88
CA ASP A 169 16.03 -24.78 12.39
C ASP A 169 14.60 -25.37 12.60
N VAL A 170 14.51 -26.46 13.35
CA VAL A 170 13.26 -27.13 13.75
C VAL A 170 12.96 -26.82 15.22
N PRO A 171 11.80 -26.23 15.56
CA PRO A 171 11.43 -25.93 16.94
C PRO A 171 11.23 -27.21 17.75
N SER A 172 11.83 -27.25 18.94
CA SER A 172 11.66 -28.33 19.91
C SER A 172 10.34 -28.13 20.68
N HIS A 173 9.35 -28.98 20.44
CA HIS A 173 8.05 -28.94 21.12
C HIS A 173 8.04 -29.59 22.52
N SER A 174 9.11 -30.28 22.91
CA SER A 174 9.26 -30.91 24.24
C SER A 174 10.68 -30.72 24.78
N ASN A 175 10.83 -30.65 26.11
CA ASN A 175 12.13 -30.43 26.77
C ASN A 175 13.08 -31.65 26.70
N HIS A 176 12.59 -32.84 26.32
CA HIS A 176 13.34 -34.10 26.40
C HIS A 176 13.18 -35.04 25.19
N GLY A 177 12.46 -34.65 24.14
CA GLY A 177 12.25 -35.46 22.93
C GLY A 177 13.02 -34.94 21.73
N ASP A 178 13.35 -35.83 20.80
CA ASP A 178 13.89 -35.46 19.49
C ASP A 178 12.89 -34.55 18.75
N PRO A 179 13.27 -33.31 18.36
CA PRO A 179 12.41 -32.38 17.63
C PRO A 179 11.79 -32.97 16.35
N LEU A 180 12.46 -33.94 15.73
CA LEU A 180 12.00 -34.56 14.48
C LEU A 180 10.86 -35.56 14.68
N SER A 181 10.65 -36.06 15.90
CA SER A 181 9.62 -37.07 16.20
C SER A 181 8.18 -36.57 15.97
N TYR A 182 7.99 -35.26 15.92
CA TYR A 182 6.69 -34.64 15.64
C TYR A 182 6.28 -34.73 14.17
N TYR A 183 7.24 -34.88 13.26
CA TYR A 183 7.03 -34.81 11.81
C TYR A 183 7.00 -36.19 11.16
N GLN A 184 6.14 -36.36 10.17
CA GLN A 184 5.99 -37.58 9.39
C GLN A 184 6.22 -37.31 7.90
N THR A 185 6.60 -38.37 7.18
CA THR A 185 6.73 -38.28 5.71
C THR A 185 5.34 -38.02 5.11
N GLY A 186 5.23 -37.01 4.25
CA GLY A 186 3.97 -36.57 3.66
C GLY A 186 3.33 -35.36 4.35
N ASP A 187 3.80 -34.95 5.53
CA ASP A 187 3.29 -33.75 6.21
C ASP A 187 3.50 -32.51 5.36
N ILE A 188 2.52 -31.59 5.36
CA ILE A 188 2.59 -30.31 4.68
C ILE A 188 3.18 -29.29 5.64
N ILE A 189 4.31 -28.70 5.25
CA ILE A 189 5.07 -27.77 6.09
C ILE A 189 5.08 -26.40 5.45
N ARG A 190 4.78 -25.38 6.25
CA ARG A 190 5.02 -23.96 5.96
C ARG A 190 6.32 -23.53 6.64
N ALA A 191 7.28 -23.04 5.85
CA ALA A 191 8.59 -22.63 6.33
C ALA A 191 9.08 -21.33 5.68
N GLY A 192 9.94 -20.59 6.37
CA GLY A 192 10.63 -19.42 5.81
C GLY A 192 11.94 -19.80 5.14
N ILE A 193 12.29 -19.15 4.04
CA ILE A 193 13.56 -19.36 3.33
C ILE A 193 14.69 -18.70 4.13
N LYS A 194 15.66 -19.51 4.55
CA LYS A 194 16.82 -19.06 5.31
C LYS A 194 18.03 -18.82 4.42
N ASP A 195 18.30 -19.74 3.49
CA ASP A 195 19.42 -19.64 2.57
C ASP A 195 19.08 -20.19 1.17
N ILE A 196 19.68 -19.59 0.15
CA ILE A 196 19.43 -19.88 -1.25
C ILE A 196 20.78 -20.01 -1.95
N ASP A 197 21.12 -21.21 -2.39
CA ASP A 197 22.23 -21.46 -3.30
C ASP A 197 21.68 -21.55 -4.73
N ARG A 198 21.77 -20.43 -5.45
CA ARG A 198 21.29 -20.33 -6.84
C ARG A 198 22.15 -21.10 -7.84
N TYR A 199 23.41 -21.40 -7.50
CA TYR A 199 24.32 -22.10 -8.42
C TYR A 199 24.09 -23.61 -8.37
N HIS A 200 23.87 -24.17 -7.18
CA HIS A 200 23.57 -25.59 -7.01
C HIS A 200 22.08 -25.89 -6.88
N GLU A 201 21.21 -24.88 -7.01
CA GLU A 201 19.75 -24.99 -6.88
C GLU A 201 19.32 -25.63 -5.55
N LYS A 202 19.99 -25.25 -4.46
CA LYS A 202 19.71 -25.77 -3.10
C LYS A 202 19.07 -24.70 -2.25
N LEU A 203 18.03 -25.10 -1.51
CA LEU A 203 17.32 -24.24 -0.58
C LEU A 203 17.44 -24.77 0.84
N ALA A 204 17.67 -23.86 1.78
CA ALA A 204 17.57 -24.13 3.21
C ALA A 204 16.40 -23.34 3.80
N VAL A 205 15.54 -24.02 4.54
CA VAL A 205 14.35 -23.44 5.18
C VAL A 205 14.47 -23.47 6.69
N SER A 206 13.69 -22.63 7.37
CA SER A 206 13.60 -22.57 8.82
C SER A 206 12.15 -22.45 9.29
N LEU A 207 11.87 -23.06 10.44
CA LEU A 207 10.57 -23.01 11.09
C LEU A 207 10.50 -21.97 12.22
N TYR A 208 11.54 -21.16 12.38
CA TYR A 208 11.54 -20.03 13.31
C TYR A 208 11.00 -18.76 12.65
N SER A 209 10.18 -18.01 13.38
CA SER A 209 9.68 -16.70 12.94
C SER A 209 10.78 -15.65 12.73
N SER A 210 11.97 -15.86 13.30
CA SER A 210 13.16 -15.03 13.06
C SER A 210 13.69 -15.11 11.63
N SER A 211 13.30 -16.13 10.87
CA SER A 211 13.61 -16.23 9.44
C SER A 211 12.75 -15.31 8.58
N LEU A 212 11.62 -14.82 9.11
CA LEU A 212 10.67 -14.00 8.38
C LEU A 212 10.95 -12.50 8.57
N PRO A 213 10.63 -11.67 7.56
CA PRO A 213 10.56 -10.23 7.71
C PRO A 213 9.60 -9.79 8.84
N PRO A 214 9.78 -8.59 9.43
CA PRO A 214 8.97 -8.12 10.55
C PRO A 214 7.46 -7.98 10.22
N HIS A 215 7.11 -7.83 8.94
CA HIS A 215 5.71 -7.77 8.50
C HIS A 215 5.06 -9.16 8.38
N LEU A 216 5.84 -10.24 8.33
CA LEU A 216 5.38 -11.63 8.22
C LEU A 216 5.57 -12.43 9.52
N SER A 217 6.13 -11.82 10.57
CA SER A 217 6.46 -12.51 11.82
C SER A 217 5.25 -13.06 12.58
N GLY A 218 4.03 -12.61 12.25
CA GLY A 218 2.78 -13.10 12.84
C GLY A 218 2.29 -14.43 12.25
N ILE A 219 2.88 -14.92 11.17
CA ILE A 219 2.43 -16.13 10.49
C ILE A 219 2.97 -17.36 11.21
N LYS A 220 2.07 -18.31 11.49
CA LYS A 220 2.44 -19.60 12.09
C LYS A 220 3.21 -20.45 11.08
N LEU A 221 4.44 -20.79 11.41
CA LEU A 221 5.28 -21.77 10.70
C LEU A 221 5.12 -23.17 11.31
N GLY A 222 5.38 -24.20 10.51
CA GLY A 222 5.27 -25.60 10.92
C GLY A 222 4.26 -26.39 10.08
N VAL A 223 3.71 -27.45 10.67
CA VAL A 223 2.71 -28.32 10.01
C VAL A 223 1.41 -27.52 9.80
N ILE A 224 0.90 -27.57 8.57
CA ILE A 224 -0.37 -26.96 8.18
C ILE A 224 -1.32 -28.01 7.61
N SER A 225 -2.62 -27.75 7.71
CA SER A 225 -3.65 -28.57 7.05
C SER A 225 -3.80 -28.20 5.57
N SER A 226 -4.44 -29.08 4.78
CA SER A 226 -4.75 -28.79 3.37
C SER A 226 -5.71 -27.61 3.18
N GLU A 227 -6.50 -27.27 4.21
CA GLU A 227 -7.44 -26.13 4.18
C GLU A 227 -6.71 -24.79 4.32
N GLU A 228 -5.56 -24.78 4.99
CA GLU A 228 -4.69 -23.61 5.17
C GLU A 228 -3.78 -23.32 3.96
N LEU A 229 -3.97 -24.05 2.85
CA LEU A 229 -3.24 -23.81 1.62
C LEU A 229 -3.70 -22.51 0.94
N PRO A 230 -2.76 -21.73 0.35
CA PRO A 230 -3.10 -20.49 -0.33
C PRO A 230 -4.19 -20.68 -1.39
N LEU A 231 -5.12 -19.73 -1.45
CA LEU A 231 -6.27 -19.78 -2.37
C LEU A 231 -5.84 -19.94 -3.84
N TYR A 232 -4.79 -19.22 -4.26
CA TYR A 232 -4.30 -19.30 -5.64
C TYR A 232 -3.84 -20.73 -5.98
N TYR A 233 -3.25 -21.44 -5.01
CA TYR A 233 -2.77 -22.81 -5.20
C TYR A 233 -3.95 -23.78 -5.27
N ARG A 234 -4.98 -23.61 -4.43
CA ARG A 234 -6.22 -24.42 -4.52
C ARG A 234 -6.84 -24.31 -5.92
N ARG A 235 -6.96 -23.09 -6.46
CA ARG A 235 -7.43 -22.84 -7.83
C ARG A 235 -6.51 -23.43 -8.91
N SER A 236 -5.20 -23.41 -8.68
CA SER A 236 -4.21 -24.02 -9.59
C SER A 236 -4.40 -25.54 -9.70
N VAL A 237 -4.71 -26.21 -8.58
CA VAL A 237 -4.98 -27.66 -8.56
C VAL A 237 -6.31 -27.98 -9.26
N GLU A 238 -7.32 -27.15 -9.07
CA GLU A 238 -8.61 -27.26 -9.78
C GLU A 238 -8.42 -27.10 -11.30
N LEU A 239 -7.64 -26.11 -11.74
CA LEU A 239 -7.29 -25.91 -13.15
C LEU A 239 -6.62 -27.14 -13.77
N ASN A 240 -5.63 -27.72 -13.08
CA ASN A 240 -4.94 -28.92 -13.54
C ASN A 240 -5.89 -30.13 -13.66
N SER A 241 -6.98 -30.15 -12.89
CA SER A 241 -8.01 -31.17 -12.97
C SER A 241 -9.01 -30.87 -14.10
N ASN A 242 -9.36 -29.60 -14.29
CA ASN A 242 -10.30 -29.08 -15.28
C ASN A 242 -9.56 -28.37 -16.43
N SER A 243 -8.85 -29.14 -17.26
CA SER A 243 -7.99 -28.67 -18.37
C SER A 243 -8.61 -27.72 -19.44
N LEU A 244 -9.90 -27.38 -19.35
CA LEU A 244 -10.62 -26.54 -20.33
C LEU A 244 -10.97 -25.14 -19.82
N GLU A 245 -10.63 -24.80 -18.58
CA GLU A 245 -10.93 -23.47 -18.03
C GLU A 245 -9.94 -22.42 -18.55
N SER A 246 -10.47 -21.32 -19.07
CA SER A 246 -9.67 -20.17 -19.51
C SER A 246 -9.42 -19.21 -18.34
N TYR A 247 -8.34 -18.44 -18.43
CA TYR A 247 -8.01 -17.38 -17.47
C TYR A 247 -9.19 -16.42 -17.22
N ASP A 248 -9.86 -15.99 -18.29
CA ASP A 248 -11.00 -15.07 -18.22
C ASP A 248 -12.20 -15.69 -17.48
N ASN A 249 -12.44 -16.99 -17.64
CA ASN A 249 -13.54 -17.68 -16.99
C ASN A 249 -13.32 -17.80 -15.47
N ILE A 250 -12.08 -18.07 -15.03
CA ILE A 250 -11.72 -18.11 -13.60
C ILE A 250 -11.81 -16.71 -12.98
N MET A 251 -11.38 -15.69 -13.72
CA MET A 251 -11.51 -14.30 -13.24
C MET A 251 -12.98 -13.93 -13.06
N GLN A 252 -13.82 -14.20 -14.06
CA GLN A 252 -15.24 -13.84 -14.02
C GLN A 252 -16.05 -14.65 -13.00
N SER A 253 -15.65 -15.89 -12.71
CA SER A 253 -16.30 -16.71 -11.68
C SER A 253 -15.92 -16.31 -10.26
N SER A 254 -14.83 -15.55 -10.08
CA SER A 254 -14.36 -15.14 -8.77
C SER A 254 -15.23 -14.03 -8.16
N LEU A 255 -15.61 -14.20 -6.90
CA LEU A 255 -16.43 -13.22 -6.15
C LEU A 255 -15.72 -11.87 -6.03
N GLY A 256 -14.40 -11.89 -5.79
CA GLY A 256 -13.60 -10.67 -5.74
C GLY A 256 -13.56 -9.86 -7.04
N PHE A 257 -13.78 -10.46 -8.22
CA PHE A 257 -13.90 -9.69 -9.47
C PHE A 257 -15.23 -8.92 -9.57
N ALA A 258 -16.29 -9.49 -9.00
CA ALA A 258 -17.62 -8.90 -8.98
C ALA A 258 -17.82 -7.90 -7.82
N ASN A 259 -16.81 -7.73 -6.96
CA ASN A 259 -16.89 -6.84 -5.81
C ASN A 259 -16.95 -5.36 -6.25
N PRO A 260 -18.00 -4.61 -5.86
CA PRO A 260 -18.09 -3.17 -6.14
C PRO A 260 -16.97 -2.33 -5.50
N GLY A 261 -16.38 -2.81 -4.41
CA GLY A 261 -15.24 -2.20 -3.72
C GLY A 261 -13.88 -2.58 -4.27
N VAL A 262 -13.81 -3.40 -5.34
CA VAL A 262 -12.54 -3.95 -5.86
C VAL A 262 -11.49 -2.87 -6.15
N VAL A 263 -11.94 -1.70 -6.62
CA VAL A 263 -11.03 -0.59 -6.95
C VAL A 263 -10.31 -0.05 -5.71
N GLU A 264 -10.98 0.04 -4.57
CA GLU A 264 -10.37 0.51 -3.31
C GLU A 264 -9.33 -0.48 -2.80
N PHE A 265 -9.62 -1.78 -2.87
CA PHE A 265 -8.66 -2.83 -2.52
C PHE A 265 -7.45 -2.85 -3.45
N LEU A 266 -7.67 -2.69 -4.76
CA LEU A 266 -6.58 -2.61 -5.75
C LEU A 266 -5.73 -1.36 -5.57
N LEU A 267 -6.33 -0.21 -5.26
CA LEU A 267 -5.61 1.02 -4.92
C LEU A 267 -4.72 0.80 -3.69
N GLY A 268 -5.25 0.16 -2.65
CA GLY A 268 -4.49 -0.24 -1.47
C GLY A 268 -3.30 -1.13 -1.81
N LYS A 269 -3.52 -2.21 -2.59
CA LYS A 269 -2.46 -3.14 -3.02
C LYS A 269 -1.38 -2.48 -3.86
N LEU A 270 -1.78 -1.53 -4.70
CA LEU A 270 -0.87 -0.76 -5.53
C LEU A 270 -0.19 0.37 -4.73
N GLY A 271 -0.59 0.62 -3.48
CA GLY A 271 -0.06 1.69 -2.65
C GLY A 271 -0.37 3.08 -3.21
N ILE A 272 -1.53 3.25 -3.87
CA ILE A 272 -2.05 4.52 -4.35
C ILE A 272 -3.03 5.06 -3.31
N ASP A 273 -2.58 5.99 -2.48
CA ASP A 273 -3.49 6.70 -1.57
C ASP A 273 -4.24 7.82 -2.31
N GLU A 274 -5.57 7.80 -2.25
CA GLU A 274 -6.43 8.86 -2.78
C GLU A 274 -6.84 9.88 -1.71
N SER A 275 -6.63 9.59 -0.43
CA SER A 275 -7.12 10.42 0.67
C SER A 275 -6.33 11.73 0.80
N ASN A 276 -5.01 11.70 0.54
CA ASN A 276 -4.14 12.87 0.64
C ASN A 276 -3.10 12.93 -0.50
N PRO A 277 -3.51 13.18 -1.76
CA PRO A 277 -2.58 13.21 -2.87
C PRO A 277 -1.63 14.42 -2.77
N PRO A 278 -0.38 14.30 -3.28
CA PRO A 278 0.58 15.41 -3.28
C PRO A 278 0.06 16.63 -4.06
N SER A 279 -0.75 16.38 -5.10
CA SER A 279 -1.37 17.40 -5.93
C SER A 279 -2.67 16.90 -6.54
N LEU A 280 -3.58 17.85 -6.84
CA LEU A 280 -4.75 17.60 -7.69
C LEU A 280 -4.34 17.38 -9.16
N MET A 281 -3.11 17.75 -9.54
CA MET A 281 -2.58 17.46 -10.87
C MET A 281 -2.11 16.01 -10.95
N ARG A 282 -2.78 15.21 -11.80
CA ARG A 282 -2.51 13.78 -11.96
C ARG A 282 -1.06 13.46 -12.34
N GLY A 283 -0.49 14.22 -13.28
CA GLY A 283 0.89 14.03 -13.73
C GLY A 283 1.97 14.31 -12.68
N LEU A 284 1.60 14.91 -11.54
CA LEU A 284 2.50 15.07 -10.40
C LEU A 284 2.38 13.91 -9.40
N GLN A 285 1.29 13.15 -9.40
CA GLN A 285 1.13 12.00 -8.50
C GLN A 285 2.12 10.87 -8.79
N SER A 286 2.67 10.80 -10.01
CA SER A 286 3.70 9.83 -10.39
C SER A 286 5.09 10.16 -9.84
N LYS A 287 5.28 11.35 -9.27
CA LYS A 287 6.55 11.77 -8.66
C LYS A 287 6.47 11.56 -7.16
N ASN A 288 7.54 11.02 -6.58
CA ASN A 288 7.66 10.87 -5.13
C ASN A 288 7.91 12.26 -4.53
N PHE A 289 6.87 12.84 -3.94
CA PHE A 289 6.95 14.07 -3.16
C PHE A 289 7.00 13.72 -1.68
N SER A 290 7.73 14.50 -0.90
CA SER A 290 7.66 14.39 0.56
C SER A 290 6.30 14.88 1.04
N GLU A 291 5.75 14.27 2.09
CA GLU A 291 4.51 14.73 2.74
C GLU A 291 4.58 16.21 3.17
N ASP A 292 5.79 16.71 3.43
CA ASP A 292 6.04 18.11 3.77
C ASP A 292 5.72 19.11 2.65
N ASP A 293 5.73 18.64 1.40
CA ASP A 293 5.42 19.41 0.20
C ASP A 293 3.93 19.31 -0.19
N PHE A 294 3.13 18.56 0.57
CA PHE A 294 1.72 18.39 0.26
C PHE A 294 0.94 19.67 0.59
N ALA A 295 -0.17 19.87 -0.11
CA ALA A 295 -0.99 21.06 0.05
C ALA A 295 -1.44 21.30 1.50
N SER A 296 -1.74 20.24 2.26
CA SER A 296 -2.14 20.33 3.67
C SER A 296 -0.99 20.83 4.56
N ALA A 297 0.20 20.25 4.41
CA ALA A 297 1.41 20.65 5.14
C ALA A 297 1.84 22.09 4.77
N LEU A 298 1.85 22.41 3.48
CA LEU A 298 2.18 23.75 2.98
C LEU A 298 1.19 24.81 3.51
N ARG A 299 -0.12 24.53 3.48
CA ARG A 299 -1.13 25.45 4.04
C ARG A 299 -0.90 25.69 5.52
N LYS A 300 -0.58 24.65 6.30
CA LYS A 300 -0.28 24.79 7.73
C LYS A 300 0.93 25.70 7.96
N LYS A 301 2.02 25.50 7.20
CA LYS A 301 3.23 26.36 7.26
C LYS A 301 2.91 27.80 6.86
N GLN A 302 2.14 28.01 5.80
CA GLN A 302 1.73 29.34 5.31
C GLN A 302 0.83 30.07 6.31
N SER A 303 -0.20 29.40 6.84
CA SER A 303 -1.09 29.97 7.86
C SER A 303 -0.33 30.37 9.11
N ALA A 304 0.57 29.51 9.61
CA ALA A 304 1.41 29.84 10.76
C ALA A 304 2.31 31.07 10.50
N SER A 305 2.89 31.17 9.30
CA SER A 305 3.71 32.32 8.90
C SER A 305 2.90 33.63 8.81
N TRP A 306 1.70 33.58 8.22
CA TRP A 306 0.81 34.73 8.13
C TRP A 306 0.28 35.17 9.49
N ALA A 307 -0.11 34.22 10.35
CA ALA A 307 -0.53 34.53 11.71
C ALA A 307 0.60 35.25 12.48
N LEU A 308 1.84 34.73 12.41
CA LEU A 308 2.99 35.35 13.06
C LEU A 308 3.27 36.77 12.52
N LYS A 309 3.08 36.98 11.21
CA LYS A 309 3.19 38.31 10.61
C LYS A 309 2.16 39.29 11.18
N CYS A 310 0.90 38.87 11.31
CA CYS A 310 -0.14 39.66 11.96
C CYS A 310 0.21 39.98 13.41
N VAL A 311 0.71 39.01 14.19
CA VAL A 311 1.20 39.25 15.56
C VAL A 311 2.26 40.33 15.58
N LYS A 312 3.26 40.25 14.70
CA LYS A 312 4.34 41.23 14.64
C LYS A 312 3.82 42.65 14.35
N ILE A 313 2.91 42.80 13.40
CA ILE A 313 2.26 44.08 13.08
C ILE A 313 1.44 44.58 14.28
N GLY A 314 0.69 43.70 14.94
CA GLY A 314 -0.08 44.03 16.15
C GLY A 314 0.80 44.52 17.30
N VAL A 315 1.96 43.90 17.50
CA VAL A 315 2.95 44.33 18.50
C VAL A 315 3.51 45.70 18.16
N ASP A 316 3.80 45.97 16.89
CA ASP A 316 4.30 47.28 16.46
C ASP A 316 3.25 48.38 16.68
N TYR A 317 1.97 48.12 16.40
CA TYR A 317 0.87 49.03 16.74
C TYR A 317 0.72 49.25 18.25
N PHE A 318 0.86 48.18 19.04
CA PHE A 318 0.79 48.26 20.49
C PHE A 318 1.87 49.18 21.06
N LYS A 319 3.11 49.08 20.56
CA LYS A 319 4.24 49.91 21.00
C LYS A 319 4.03 51.41 20.73
N VAL A 320 3.30 51.77 19.68
CA VAL A 320 2.96 53.17 19.35
C VAL A 320 1.63 53.62 19.97
N GLY A 321 1.05 52.84 20.89
CA GLY A 321 -0.19 53.18 21.60
C GLY A 321 -1.49 52.97 20.79
N ARG A 322 -1.40 52.41 19.58
CA ARG A 322 -2.55 52.13 18.70
C ARG A 322 -3.22 50.82 19.08
N HIS A 323 -3.86 50.80 20.25
CA HIS A 323 -4.42 49.58 20.84
C HIS A 323 -5.56 48.93 20.04
N VAL A 324 -6.38 49.72 19.34
CA VAL A 324 -7.47 49.17 18.51
C VAL A 324 -6.92 48.41 17.30
N ASP A 325 -5.92 48.99 16.63
CA ASP A 325 -5.27 48.34 15.49
C ASP A 325 -4.49 47.09 15.91
N ALA A 326 -3.84 47.13 17.07
CA ALA A 326 -3.17 45.96 17.65
C ALA A 326 -4.16 44.81 17.90
N MET A 327 -5.32 45.11 18.51
CA MET A 327 -6.37 44.12 18.76
C MET A 327 -6.87 43.48 17.45
N ASN A 328 -7.09 44.29 16.42
CA ASN A 328 -7.53 43.81 15.12
C ASN A 328 -6.52 42.84 14.49
N GLU A 329 -5.23 43.15 14.55
CA GLU A 329 -4.19 42.26 14.02
C GLU A 329 -4.03 40.97 14.84
N TYR A 330 -4.16 41.02 16.17
CA TYR A 330 -4.16 39.81 16.99
C TYR A 330 -5.38 38.91 16.70
N ASN A 331 -6.55 39.51 16.49
CA ASN A 331 -7.74 38.76 16.09
C ASN A 331 -7.56 38.11 14.72
N LYS A 332 -7.01 38.83 13.73
CA LYS A 332 -6.67 38.25 12.41
C LYS A 332 -5.69 37.09 12.54
N ALA A 333 -4.66 37.21 13.38
CA ALA A 333 -3.72 36.12 13.60
C ALA A 333 -4.43 34.85 14.12
N LEU A 334 -5.38 35.01 15.04
CA LEU A 334 -6.16 33.90 15.62
C LEU A 334 -7.29 33.39 14.73
N GLU A 335 -7.77 34.19 13.77
CA GLU A 335 -8.65 33.71 12.70
C GLU A 335 -7.89 32.78 11.73
N ILE A 336 -6.62 33.08 11.46
CA ILE A 336 -5.74 32.28 10.59
C ILE A 336 -5.22 31.03 11.31
N ASP A 337 -4.75 31.19 12.55
CA ASP A 337 -4.21 30.13 13.40
C ASP A 337 -4.73 30.29 14.83
N LYS A 338 -5.80 29.57 15.14
CA LYS A 338 -6.50 29.64 16.43
C LYS A 338 -5.63 29.26 17.62
N GLN A 339 -4.56 28.48 17.39
CA GLN A 339 -3.67 27.98 18.42
C GLN A 339 -2.36 28.77 18.50
N ASN A 340 -2.27 29.92 17.81
CA ASN A 340 -1.06 30.71 17.79
C ASN A 340 -0.74 31.29 19.17
N VAL A 341 0.24 30.69 19.85
CA VAL A 341 0.64 31.02 21.23
C VAL A 341 1.01 32.49 21.37
N GLU A 342 1.76 33.05 20.42
CA GLU A 342 2.20 34.45 20.48
C GLU A 342 1.03 35.42 20.32
N ALA A 343 0.06 35.10 19.45
CA ALA A 343 -1.14 35.91 19.27
C ALA A 343 -2.03 35.90 20.53
N LEU A 344 -2.24 34.73 21.12
CA LEU A 344 -2.99 34.58 22.38
C LEU A 344 -2.33 35.38 23.51
N VAL A 345 -1.00 35.27 23.66
CA VAL A 345 -0.25 36.01 24.68
C VAL A 345 -0.32 37.52 24.45
N ALA A 346 -0.15 37.97 23.20
CA ALA A 346 -0.17 39.39 22.89
C ALA A 346 -1.57 40.01 23.07
N ARG A 347 -2.63 39.27 22.71
CA ARG A 347 -4.02 39.68 22.92
C ARG A 347 -4.39 39.66 24.41
N GLY A 348 -4.01 38.61 25.13
CA GLY A 348 -4.21 38.51 26.58
C GLY A 348 -3.55 39.67 27.33
N ALA A 349 -2.32 40.03 26.98
CA ALA A 349 -1.63 41.18 27.57
C ALA A 349 -2.34 42.51 27.29
N LEU A 350 -2.89 42.67 26.08
CA LEU A 350 -3.69 43.85 25.73
C LEU A 350 -5.03 43.89 26.49
N TYR A 351 -5.70 42.75 26.68
CA TYR A 351 -6.89 42.65 27.52
C TYR A 351 -6.61 43.00 28.98
N ALA A 352 -5.51 42.49 29.55
CA ALA A 352 -5.10 42.83 30.92
C ALA A 352 -4.85 44.35 31.06
N THR A 353 -4.14 44.96 30.10
CA THR A 353 -3.91 46.41 30.07
C THR A 353 -5.20 47.23 30.00
N LYS A 354 -6.27 46.67 29.42
CA LYS A 354 -7.60 47.29 29.33
C LYS A 354 -8.53 46.94 30.50
N GLY A 355 -8.03 46.22 31.51
CA GLY A 355 -8.81 45.77 32.67
C GLY A 355 -9.77 44.60 32.40
N SER A 356 -9.72 44.01 31.21
CA SER A 356 -10.54 42.83 30.85
C SER A 356 -9.88 41.53 31.33
N LEU A 357 -9.69 41.40 32.65
CA LEU A 357 -8.84 40.37 33.27
C LEU A 357 -9.30 38.93 32.97
N ASN A 358 -10.62 38.67 32.93
CA ASN A 358 -11.12 37.32 32.63
C ASN A 358 -10.76 36.85 31.21
N LYS A 359 -10.92 37.71 30.20
CA LYS A 359 -10.54 37.40 28.81
C LYS A 359 -9.02 37.22 28.66
N ALA A 360 -8.25 37.99 29.41
CA ALA A 360 -6.80 37.84 29.43
C ALA A 360 -6.38 36.47 30.00
N ILE A 361 -7.01 36.05 31.10
CA ILE A 361 -6.77 34.72 31.70
C ILE A 361 -7.11 33.60 30.72
N GLU A 362 -8.27 33.65 30.07
CA GLU A 362 -8.68 32.67 29.06
C GLU A 362 -7.64 32.53 27.93
N ASP A 363 -7.19 33.66 27.37
CA ASP A 363 -6.17 33.65 26.31
C ASP A 363 -4.82 33.09 26.81
N PHE A 364 -4.39 33.41 28.03
CA PHE A 364 -3.13 32.88 28.58
C PHE A 364 -3.20 31.39 28.93
N GLU A 365 -4.33 30.92 29.44
CA GLU A 365 -4.55 29.50 29.72
C GLU A 365 -4.53 28.71 28.41
N LEU A 366 -5.26 29.15 27.39
CA LEU A 366 -5.23 28.52 26.06
C LEU A 366 -3.81 28.55 25.45
N ALA A 367 -3.04 29.62 25.65
CA ALA A 367 -1.65 29.68 25.21
C ALA A 367 -0.77 28.63 25.92
N LEU A 368 -1.00 28.38 27.20
CA LEU A 368 -0.26 27.40 28.00
C LEU A 368 -0.73 25.96 27.75
N GLU A 369 -1.97 25.74 27.36
CA GLU A 369 -2.42 24.44 26.86
C GLU A 369 -1.65 24.05 25.59
N ASN A 370 -1.44 25.00 24.68
CA ASN A 370 -0.69 24.78 23.44
C ASN A 370 0.84 24.79 23.66
N CYS A 371 1.36 25.55 24.62
CA CYS A 371 2.77 25.58 24.97
C CYS A 371 2.98 25.74 26.49
N PRO A 372 3.04 24.63 27.25
CA PRO A 372 3.11 24.67 28.72
C PRO A 372 4.35 25.37 29.29
N THR A 373 5.43 25.46 28.50
CA THR A 373 6.70 26.07 28.90
C THR A 373 6.81 27.55 28.49
N HIS A 374 5.75 28.14 27.93
CA HIS A 374 5.78 29.52 27.44
C HIS A 374 5.93 30.53 28.58
N ARG A 375 7.14 31.12 28.70
CA ARG A 375 7.53 31.96 29.85
C ARG A 375 6.64 33.19 30.02
N ASN A 376 6.35 33.88 28.92
CA ASN A 376 5.57 35.12 28.95
C ASN A 376 4.10 34.85 29.32
N ALA A 377 3.51 33.78 28.77
CA ALA A 377 2.14 33.39 29.07
C ALA A 377 1.96 33.13 30.57
N ARG A 378 2.86 32.32 31.16
CA ARG A 378 2.84 32.04 32.60
C ARG A 378 3.05 33.27 33.46
N LYS A 379 4.01 34.13 33.08
CA LYS A 379 4.28 35.38 33.81
C LYS A 379 3.05 36.29 33.81
N TYR A 380 2.47 36.55 32.64
CA TYR A 380 1.32 37.45 32.52
C TYR A 380 0.05 36.87 33.15
N LEU A 381 -0.17 35.55 33.07
CA LEU A 381 -1.26 34.87 33.78
C LEU A 381 -1.16 35.08 35.29
N CYS A 382 0.01 34.83 35.90
CA CYS A 382 0.20 35.05 37.33
C CYS A 382 -0.05 36.50 37.73
N GLN A 383 0.45 37.47 36.94
CA GLN A 383 0.22 38.89 37.21
C GLN A 383 -1.27 39.25 37.14
N THR A 384 -1.97 38.77 36.12
CA THR A 384 -3.39 39.05 35.89
C THR A 384 -4.28 38.41 36.96
N LEU A 385 -3.93 37.20 37.45
CA LEU A 385 -4.64 36.54 38.55
C LEU A 385 -4.48 37.29 39.88
N VAL A 386 -3.28 37.80 40.17
CA VAL A 386 -3.02 38.64 41.36
C VAL A 386 -3.84 39.93 41.29
N GLU A 387 -3.85 40.59 40.12
CA GLU A 387 -4.65 41.80 39.91
C GLU A 387 -6.15 41.53 40.07
N ARG A 388 -6.66 40.41 39.56
CA ARG A 388 -8.06 40.02 39.71
C ARG A 388 -8.44 39.71 41.16
N GLY A 389 -7.55 39.08 41.93
CA GLY A 389 -7.80 38.79 43.35
C GLY A 389 -7.72 40.01 44.28
N GLY A 390 -7.21 41.14 43.77
CA GLY A 390 -7.18 42.42 44.49
C GLY A 390 -8.36 43.35 44.16
N GLN A 391 -9.22 42.98 43.21
CA GLN A 391 -10.50 43.63 42.91
C GLN A 391 -11.61 42.98 43.73
#